data_AF-A0A1W2D6Y3-F1
#
_entry.id   AF-A0A1W2D6Y3-F1
#
_cell.length_a   1.000
_cell.length_b   1.000
_cell.length_c   1.000
_cell.angle_alpha   90.00
_cell.angle_beta   90.00
_cell.angle_gamma   90.00
#
_symmetry.space_group_name_H-M   'P 1'
#
loop_
_entity.id
_entity.type
_entity.pdbx_description
1 polymer ?
#
loop_
_entity_poly.entity_id
_entity_poly.type
_entity_poly.pdbx_seq_one_letter_code
_entity_poly.pdbx_strand_id
1 'polypeptide(L)'
;MGAPVSAPPTQRGDAVRRMARSARTTPGRLGIIASALVVLSVLTGFVAALALQTKQNTISNLTEHREPLAAAAQQIYRSLSDADATASSAFLSGGLEPAVLRERYEVDMAQAGAALAKAASDIGGIPEAEKQVDTLGQQLPVYAGLVETARTNNRFGLPIGAAYLREASTLMRTKLLPAAQELYRIDVGRLTDEQDDATSFPWLTVALTVVLLGALIATQVHLTRKTNRLVNVGLLVATIAVGIGLIWGVAAGWVSAAAVGSARDDGSQQVDVLVQARIVALKCRADETLTLVARGDGAMYEKEWQELAPTISGKGGSDKDLLVKAREAATDSTISQQVRGAIDNAQAWQEAHRQLRELDDGGQYERAVDMAIGDKDDSAAKAFNRLDENLSGAIQKGREKFVEATSSAENALTGLVPGVAVLALIGAGGALVGIRQRLREYR
;
A
#
# COMPACT_ATOMS: atom_id res chain seq x y z
N MET A 1 46.26 20.47 -64.52
CA MET A 1 44.91 19.87 -64.39
C MET A 1 45.05 18.56 -63.64
N GLY A 2 44.60 18.53 -62.38
CA GLY A 2 44.79 17.40 -61.47
C GLY A 2 43.83 16.24 -61.75
N ALA A 3 44.35 15.02 -61.70
CA ALA A 3 43.57 13.79 -61.80
C ALA A 3 42.69 13.61 -60.54
N PRO A 4 41.45 13.09 -60.67
CA PRO A 4 40.60 12.84 -59.52
C PRO A 4 41.09 11.59 -58.77
N VAL A 5 41.33 11.75 -57.46
CA VAL A 5 41.61 10.67 -56.53
C VAL A 5 40.29 9.92 -56.29
N SER A 6 40.25 8.65 -56.69
CA SER A 6 39.12 7.75 -56.43
C SER A 6 39.01 7.44 -54.94
N ALA A 7 37.85 7.76 -54.35
CA ALA A 7 37.54 7.45 -52.96
C ALA A 7 37.53 5.92 -52.72
N PRO A 8 38.06 5.43 -51.59
CA PRO A 8 38.05 4.01 -51.27
C PRO A 8 36.61 3.51 -51.05
N PRO A 9 36.29 2.26 -51.45
CA PRO A 9 34.97 1.70 -51.27
C PRO A 9 34.61 1.63 -49.78
N THR A 10 33.38 2.02 -49.46
CA THR A 10 32.86 2.06 -48.09
C THR A 10 32.75 0.64 -47.51
N GLN A 11 33.50 0.36 -46.44
CA GLN A 11 33.59 -0.96 -45.76
C GLN A 11 32.23 -1.62 -45.45
N ARG A 12 31.15 -0.84 -45.28
CA ARG A 12 29.79 -1.35 -45.02
C ARG A 12 29.21 -2.14 -46.21
N GLY A 13 29.50 -1.76 -47.46
CA GLY A 13 28.96 -2.44 -48.65
C GLY A 13 29.53 -3.84 -48.86
N ASP A 14 30.81 -4.03 -48.52
CA ASP A 14 31.51 -5.32 -48.65
C ASP A 14 31.13 -6.32 -47.55
N ALA A 15 30.85 -5.85 -46.33
CA ALA A 15 30.35 -6.69 -45.25
C ALA A 15 28.98 -7.30 -45.60
N VAL A 16 28.06 -6.47 -46.12
CA VAL A 16 26.72 -6.91 -46.55
C VAL A 16 26.79 -7.87 -47.75
N ARG A 17 27.65 -7.61 -48.75
CA ARG A 17 27.84 -8.50 -49.91
C ARG A 17 28.51 -9.84 -49.54
N ARG A 18 29.41 -9.88 -48.55
CA ARG A 18 30.01 -11.13 -48.04
C ARG A 18 29.02 -11.94 -47.22
N MET A 19 28.20 -11.30 -46.37
CA MET A 19 27.08 -11.96 -45.68
C MET A 19 26.10 -12.58 -46.68
N ALA A 20 25.74 -11.86 -47.75
CA ALA A 20 24.83 -12.34 -48.79
C ALA A 20 25.38 -13.54 -49.60
N ARG A 21 26.69 -13.58 -49.88
CA ARG A 21 27.34 -14.71 -50.58
C ARG A 21 27.51 -15.95 -49.68
N SER A 22 27.82 -15.74 -48.40
CA SER A 22 27.90 -16.81 -47.39
C SER A 22 26.53 -17.45 -47.13
N ALA A 23 25.43 -16.68 -47.15
CA ALA A 23 24.06 -17.17 -46.96
C ALA A 23 23.57 -18.18 -48.02
N ARG A 24 24.28 -18.32 -49.16
CA ARG A 24 23.98 -19.30 -50.21
C ARG A 24 24.63 -20.67 -49.98
N THR A 25 25.59 -20.80 -49.07
CA THR A 25 26.24 -22.08 -48.77
C THR A 25 25.67 -22.70 -47.49
N THR A 26 25.58 -24.03 -47.42
CA THR A 26 25.08 -24.78 -46.25
C THR A 26 25.79 -24.39 -44.93
N PRO A 27 27.12 -24.15 -44.90
CA PRO A 27 27.82 -23.68 -43.71
C PRO A 27 27.45 -22.24 -43.30
N GLY A 28 27.25 -21.33 -44.26
CA GLY A 28 26.91 -19.93 -43.96
C GLY A 28 25.51 -19.76 -43.39
N ARG A 29 24.53 -20.56 -43.84
CA ARG A 29 23.18 -20.59 -43.25
C ARG A 29 23.19 -21.04 -41.78
N LEU A 30 24.00 -22.06 -41.44
CA LEU A 30 24.14 -22.52 -40.05
C LEU A 30 24.80 -21.46 -39.16
N GLY A 31 25.78 -20.72 -39.69
CA GLY A 31 26.38 -19.59 -38.98
C GLY A 31 25.38 -18.47 -38.67
N ILE A 32 24.49 -18.13 -39.60
CA ILE A 32 23.44 -17.12 -39.38
C ILE A 32 22.45 -17.58 -38.31
N ILE A 33 22.01 -18.84 -38.36
CA ILE A 33 21.10 -19.41 -37.34
C ILE A 33 21.76 -19.38 -35.96
N ALA A 34 23.06 -19.72 -35.86
CA ALA A 34 23.80 -19.64 -34.60
C ALA A 34 23.83 -18.22 -34.04
N SER A 35 24.20 -17.25 -34.87
CA SER A 35 24.23 -15.85 -34.45
C SER A 35 22.84 -15.36 -34.04
N ALA A 36 21.79 -15.73 -34.78
CA ALA A 36 20.42 -15.36 -34.47
C ALA A 36 19.96 -15.95 -33.13
N LEU A 37 20.22 -17.23 -32.86
CA LEU A 37 19.87 -17.89 -31.60
C LEU A 37 20.63 -17.29 -30.41
N VAL A 38 21.92 -16.97 -30.58
CA VAL A 38 22.71 -16.31 -29.53
C VAL A 38 22.14 -14.93 -29.22
N VAL A 39 21.89 -14.11 -30.25
CA VAL A 39 21.30 -12.77 -30.07
C VAL A 39 19.93 -12.87 -29.41
N LEU A 40 19.07 -13.79 -29.86
CA LEU A 40 17.75 -13.98 -29.28
C LEU A 40 17.83 -14.46 -27.81
N SER A 41 18.77 -15.34 -27.48
CA SER A 41 18.99 -15.82 -26.10
C SER A 41 19.43 -14.69 -25.18
N VAL A 42 20.40 -13.89 -25.61
CA VAL A 42 20.91 -12.75 -24.84
C VAL A 42 19.82 -11.69 -24.67
N LEU A 43 19.09 -11.36 -25.73
CA LEU A 43 18.01 -10.38 -25.69
C LEU A 43 16.86 -10.85 -24.78
N THR A 44 16.47 -12.11 -24.87
CA THR A 44 15.43 -12.70 -24.01
C THR A 44 15.86 -12.68 -22.54
N GLY A 45 17.10 -13.11 -22.25
CA GLY A 45 17.65 -13.10 -20.89
C GLY A 45 17.75 -11.69 -20.31
N PHE A 46 18.17 -10.71 -21.12
CA PHE A 46 18.25 -9.31 -20.72
C PHE A 46 16.87 -8.71 -20.42
N VAL A 47 15.89 -8.90 -21.31
CA VAL A 47 14.51 -8.42 -21.08
C VAL A 47 13.87 -9.11 -19.88
N ALA A 48 14.10 -10.41 -19.70
CA ALA A 48 13.63 -11.14 -18.53
C ALA A 48 14.25 -10.61 -17.23
N ALA A 49 15.56 -10.38 -17.21
CA ALA A 49 16.24 -9.82 -16.04
C ALA A 49 15.73 -8.42 -15.70
N LEU A 50 15.52 -7.55 -16.69
CA LEU A 50 14.94 -6.22 -16.47
C LEU A 50 13.51 -6.30 -15.92
N ALA A 51 12.65 -7.11 -16.53
CA ALA A 51 11.27 -7.27 -16.07
C ALA A 51 11.20 -7.78 -14.63
N LEU A 52 12.07 -8.73 -14.26
CA LEU A 52 12.17 -9.25 -12.90
C LEU A 52 12.71 -8.22 -11.91
N GLN A 53 13.72 -7.44 -12.30
CA GLN A 53 14.27 -6.39 -11.46
C GLN A 53 13.24 -5.28 -11.20
N THR A 54 12.52 -4.85 -12.25
CA THR A 54 11.42 -3.89 -12.10
C THR A 54 10.38 -4.42 -11.13
N LYS A 55 9.94 -5.68 -11.29
CA LYS A 55 8.96 -6.29 -10.40
C LYS A 55 9.43 -6.38 -8.94
N GLN A 56 10.69 -6.77 -8.71
CA GLN A 56 11.28 -6.78 -7.37
C GLN A 56 11.28 -5.38 -6.74
N ASN A 57 11.70 -4.36 -7.50
CA ASN A 57 11.72 -2.98 -7.02
C ASN A 57 10.30 -2.48 -6.69
N THR A 58 9.30 -2.79 -7.52
CA THR A 58 7.89 -2.44 -7.25
C THR A 58 7.42 -3.09 -5.95
N ILE A 59 7.71 -4.38 -5.73
CA ILE A 59 7.30 -5.09 -4.52
C ILE A 59 8.02 -4.56 -3.27
N SER A 60 9.33 -4.29 -3.32
CA SER A 60 10.07 -3.70 -2.19
C SER A 60 9.55 -2.29 -1.86
N ASN A 61 9.19 -1.51 -2.87
CA ASN A 61 8.62 -0.16 -2.69
C ASN A 61 7.30 -0.16 -1.90
N LEU A 62 6.49 -1.21 -2.04
CA LEU A 62 5.23 -1.37 -1.30
C LEU A 62 5.46 -1.37 0.21
N THR A 63 6.48 -2.06 0.71
CA THR A 63 6.80 -2.15 2.15
C THR A 63 7.70 -1.02 2.65
N GLU A 64 8.64 -0.55 1.84
CA GLU A 64 9.62 0.45 2.30
C GLU A 64 9.08 1.88 2.27
N HIS A 65 8.16 2.17 1.35
CA HIS A 65 7.69 3.53 1.11
C HIS A 65 6.16 3.63 1.18
N ARG A 66 5.41 2.81 0.45
CA ARG A 66 3.95 3.00 0.31
C ARG A 66 3.15 2.71 1.57
N GLU A 67 3.36 1.57 2.21
CA GLU A 67 2.68 1.25 3.46
C GLU A 67 3.00 2.26 4.57
N PRO A 68 4.28 2.64 4.80
CA PRO A 68 4.62 3.65 5.81
C PRO A 68 3.98 5.03 5.56
N LEU A 69 3.78 5.42 4.30
CA LEU A 69 3.11 6.68 3.96
C LEU A 69 1.60 6.61 4.25
N ALA A 70 0.93 5.54 3.81
CA ALA A 70 -0.47 5.31 4.14
C ALA A 70 -0.68 5.22 5.67
N ALA A 71 0.27 4.61 6.38
CA ALA A 71 0.27 4.55 7.84
C ALA A 71 0.46 5.93 8.47
N ALA A 72 1.38 6.75 7.95
CA ALA A 72 1.58 8.13 8.41
C ALA A 72 0.31 8.98 8.20
N ALA A 73 -0.31 8.92 7.03
CA ALA A 73 -1.56 9.66 6.75
C ALA A 73 -2.68 9.27 7.72
N GLN A 74 -2.84 7.97 7.99
CA GLN A 74 -3.79 7.47 8.99
C GLN A 74 -3.44 7.93 10.41
N GLN A 75 -2.14 7.98 10.75
CA GLN A 75 -1.67 8.47 12.06
C GLN A 75 -1.97 9.96 12.25
N ILE A 76 -1.91 10.78 11.19
CA ILE A 76 -2.34 12.19 11.24
C ILE A 76 -3.80 12.25 11.67
N TYR A 77 -4.70 11.54 10.97
CA TYR A 77 -6.13 11.54 11.30
C TYR A 77 -6.37 11.09 12.75
N ARG A 78 -5.78 9.96 13.15
CA ARG A 78 -5.90 9.41 14.50
C ARG A 78 -5.52 10.45 15.54
N SER A 79 -4.30 10.97 15.44
CA SER A 79 -3.72 11.81 16.49
C SER A 79 -4.47 13.14 16.58
N LEU A 80 -4.86 13.72 15.45
CA LEU A 80 -5.66 14.95 15.43
C LEU A 80 -7.05 14.75 16.05
N SER A 81 -7.70 13.62 15.77
CA SER A 81 -9.01 13.33 16.35
C SER A 81 -8.94 13.02 17.84
N ASP A 82 -7.91 12.30 18.30
CA ASP A 82 -7.72 12.02 19.73
C ASP A 82 -7.36 13.30 20.50
N ALA A 83 -6.56 14.19 19.90
CA ALA A 83 -6.25 15.50 20.45
C ALA A 83 -7.53 16.35 20.65
N ASP A 84 -8.44 16.39 19.68
CA ASP A 84 -9.70 17.17 19.78
C ASP A 84 -10.65 16.61 20.83
N ALA A 85 -10.79 15.28 20.90
CA ALA A 85 -11.58 14.60 21.92
C ALA A 85 -10.98 14.80 23.32
N THR A 86 -9.66 14.74 23.44
CA THR A 86 -8.93 14.97 24.70
C THR A 86 -9.05 16.41 25.16
N ALA A 87 -8.90 17.38 24.25
CA ALA A 87 -9.08 18.80 24.55
C ALA A 87 -10.52 19.10 25.02
N SER A 88 -11.52 18.48 24.38
CA SER A 88 -12.93 18.62 24.78
C SER A 88 -13.21 17.98 26.14
N SER A 89 -12.67 16.79 26.40
CA SER A 89 -12.80 16.10 27.69
C SER A 89 -12.13 16.88 28.83
N ALA A 90 -10.93 17.40 28.58
CA ALA A 90 -10.21 18.29 29.49
C ALA A 90 -11.02 19.55 29.80
N PHE A 91 -11.66 20.14 28.79
CA PHE A 91 -12.50 21.31 28.98
C PHE A 91 -13.72 21.01 29.87
N LEU A 92 -14.38 19.87 29.64
CA LEU A 92 -15.55 19.43 30.41
C LEU A 92 -15.24 19.19 31.90
N SER A 93 -14.02 18.79 32.25
CA SER A 93 -13.61 18.61 33.65
C SER A 93 -13.66 19.91 34.48
N GLY A 94 -13.64 21.07 33.83
CA GLY A 94 -13.72 22.39 34.46
C GLY A 94 -12.47 22.80 35.24
N GLY A 95 -12.23 24.11 35.36
CA GLY A 95 -11.14 24.65 36.18
C GLY A 95 -9.75 24.29 35.67
N LEU A 96 -8.91 23.68 36.52
CA LEU A 96 -7.55 23.27 36.16
C LEU A 96 -7.58 21.91 35.47
N GLU A 97 -7.12 21.87 34.22
CA GLU A 97 -7.06 20.63 33.42
C GLU A 97 -6.25 19.52 34.12
N PRO A 98 -6.76 18.27 34.13
CA PRO A 98 -6.00 17.11 34.60
C PRO A 98 -4.70 16.90 33.81
N ALA A 99 -3.58 16.72 34.53
CA ALA A 99 -2.26 16.57 33.91
C ALA A 99 -2.17 15.44 32.88
N VAL A 100 -2.89 14.33 33.11
CA VAL A 100 -2.90 13.17 32.20
C VAL A 100 -3.55 13.52 30.85
N LEU A 101 -4.63 14.31 30.85
CA LEU A 101 -5.28 14.74 29.61
C LEU A 101 -4.42 15.76 28.88
N ARG A 102 -3.72 16.64 29.62
CA ARG A 102 -2.76 17.57 29.04
C ARG A 102 -1.63 16.85 28.32
N GLU A 103 -1.02 15.87 28.98
CA GLU A 103 0.07 15.07 28.42
C GLU A 103 -0.39 14.32 27.16
N ARG A 104 -1.57 13.68 27.20
CA ARG A 104 -2.15 12.98 26.05
C ARG A 104 -2.33 13.91 24.85
N TYR A 105 -2.91 15.09 25.05
CA TYR A 105 -3.06 16.10 23.99
C TYR A 105 -1.72 16.50 23.38
N GLU A 106 -0.70 16.76 24.21
CA GLU A 106 0.63 17.15 23.72
C GLU A 106 1.31 16.02 22.92
N VAL A 107 1.18 14.77 23.38
CA VAL A 107 1.66 13.59 22.66
C VAL A 107 0.97 13.44 21.31
N ASP A 108 -0.35 13.57 21.26
CA ASP A 108 -1.12 13.47 20.02
C ASP A 108 -0.74 14.57 19.02
N MET A 109 -0.58 15.81 19.48
CA MET A 109 -0.12 16.91 18.62
C MET A 109 1.30 16.69 18.08
N ALA A 110 2.20 16.14 18.91
CA ALA A 110 3.55 15.79 18.48
C ALA A 110 3.55 14.63 17.46
N GLN A 111 2.73 13.60 17.67
CA GLN A 111 2.56 12.49 16.74
C GLN A 111 1.95 12.94 15.41
N ALA A 112 0.95 13.81 15.43
CA ALA A 112 0.36 14.40 14.23
C ALA A 112 1.42 15.19 13.43
N GLY A 113 2.23 16.01 14.11
CA GLY A 113 3.29 16.79 13.46
C GLY A 113 4.38 15.91 12.84
N ALA A 114 4.82 14.86 13.54
CA ALA A 114 5.80 13.91 13.02
C ALA A 114 5.26 13.11 11.82
N ALA A 115 4.02 12.66 11.89
CA ALA A 115 3.36 11.96 10.79
C ALA A 115 3.14 12.86 9.58
N LEU A 116 2.79 14.13 9.79
CA LEU A 116 2.69 15.14 8.74
C LEU A 116 4.03 15.38 8.05
N ALA A 117 5.12 15.49 8.82
CA ALA A 117 6.47 15.63 8.25
C ALA A 117 6.88 14.40 7.41
N LYS A 118 6.51 13.19 7.85
CA LYS A 118 6.73 11.96 7.08
C LYS A 118 5.91 11.97 5.79
N ALA A 119 4.63 12.30 5.84
CA ALA A 119 3.79 12.38 4.65
C ALA A 119 4.32 13.43 3.66
N ALA A 120 4.73 14.61 4.15
CA ALA A 120 5.31 15.68 3.34
C ALA A 120 6.63 15.30 2.64
N SER A 121 7.32 14.23 3.06
CA SER A 121 8.59 13.82 2.47
C SER A 121 8.46 13.13 1.10
N ASP A 122 7.26 12.65 0.71
CA ASP A 122 7.02 11.90 -0.55
C ASP A 122 5.76 12.37 -1.33
N ILE A 123 5.34 13.62 -1.14
CA ILE A 123 4.21 14.23 -1.88
C ILE A 123 4.55 14.69 -3.30
N GLY A 124 5.82 14.70 -3.68
CA GLY A 124 6.28 15.32 -4.92
C GLY A 124 5.56 14.80 -6.16
N GLY A 125 4.94 15.71 -6.92
CA GLY A 125 4.32 15.39 -8.21
C GLY A 125 2.84 15.03 -8.15
N ILE A 126 2.17 15.21 -7.00
CA ILE A 126 0.73 15.01 -6.83
C ILE A 126 0.09 16.28 -6.23
N PRO A 127 -0.43 17.19 -7.07
CA PRO A 127 -1.01 18.46 -6.61
C PRO A 127 -2.10 18.30 -5.54
N GLU A 128 -2.88 17.23 -5.62
CA GLU A 128 -3.96 16.94 -4.66
C GLU A 128 -3.41 16.60 -3.27
N ALA A 129 -2.32 15.85 -3.17
CA ALA A 129 -1.67 15.49 -1.91
C ALA A 129 -0.96 16.69 -1.30
N GLU A 130 -0.24 17.47 -2.14
CA GLU A 130 0.42 18.72 -1.74
C GLU A 130 -0.58 19.68 -1.09
N LYS A 131 -1.77 19.85 -1.69
CA LYS A 131 -2.84 20.69 -1.13
C LYS A 131 -3.29 20.24 0.27
N GLN A 132 -3.38 18.93 0.54
CA GLN A 132 -3.80 18.45 1.86
C GLN A 132 -2.73 18.68 2.91
N VAL A 133 -1.46 18.40 2.56
CA VAL A 133 -0.31 18.67 3.44
C VAL A 133 -0.20 20.16 3.76
N ASP A 134 -0.39 21.04 2.77
CA ASP A 134 -0.39 22.49 2.98
C ASP A 134 -1.54 22.93 3.91
N THR A 135 -2.74 22.37 3.72
CA THR A 135 -3.88 22.64 4.59
C THR A 135 -3.59 22.22 6.03
N LEU A 136 -3.05 21.02 6.23
CA LEU A 136 -2.68 20.50 7.55
C LEU A 136 -1.59 21.37 8.19
N GLY A 137 -0.53 21.69 7.45
CA GLY A 137 0.60 22.49 7.95
C GLY A 137 0.21 23.92 8.34
N GLN A 138 -0.72 24.54 7.62
CA GLN A 138 -1.19 25.90 7.91
C GLN A 138 -2.20 25.96 9.06
N GLN A 139 -3.12 24.98 9.13
CA GLN A 139 -4.25 25.04 10.07
C GLN A 139 -3.93 24.41 11.43
N LEU A 140 -2.96 23.49 11.51
CA LEU A 140 -2.62 22.83 12.77
C LEU A 140 -2.14 23.81 13.87
N PRO A 141 -1.28 24.80 13.58
CA PRO A 141 -0.90 25.81 14.58
C PRO A 141 -2.07 26.71 15.00
N VAL A 142 -3.00 27.01 14.08
CA VAL A 142 -4.20 27.82 14.38
C VAL A 142 -5.10 27.07 15.35
N TYR A 143 -5.35 25.79 15.08
CA TYR A 143 -6.08 24.90 15.99
C TYR A 143 -5.45 24.89 17.39
N ALA A 144 -4.13 24.67 17.49
CA ALA A 144 -3.42 24.67 18.77
C ALA A 144 -3.61 25.99 19.53
N GLY A 145 -3.51 27.13 18.84
CA GLY A 145 -3.74 28.45 19.43
C GLY A 145 -5.16 28.65 19.99
N LEU A 146 -6.18 28.16 19.27
CA LEU A 146 -7.57 28.21 19.73
C LEU A 146 -7.78 27.33 20.98
N VAL A 147 -7.21 26.12 21.02
CA VAL A 147 -7.29 25.23 22.19
C VAL A 147 -6.61 25.86 23.41
N GLU A 148 -5.42 26.46 23.25
CA GLU A 148 -4.74 27.14 24.37
C GLU A 148 -5.53 28.35 24.87
N THR A 149 -6.18 29.08 23.98
CA THR A 149 -7.06 30.19 24.34
C THR A 149 -8.30 29.69 25.10
N ALA A 150 -8.92 28.62 24.63
CA ALA A 150 -10.05 27.97 25.30
C ALA A 150 -9.66 27.50 26.71
N ARG A 151 -8.53 26.81 26.84
CA ARG A 151 -7.97 26.32 28.11
C ARG A 151 -7.73 27.45 29.10
N THR A 152 -7.09 28.53 28.65
CA THR A 152 -6.81 29.70 29.48
C THR A 152 -8.11 30.30 30.04
N ASN A 153 -9.11 30.48 29.18
CA ASN A 153 -10.42 31.01 29.59
C ASN A 153 -11.18 30.04 30.52
N ASN A 154 -11.09 28.73 30.29
CA ASN A 154 -11.69 27.71 31.15
C ASN A 154 -11.11 27.76 32.57
N ARG A 155 -9.80 27.98 32.69
CA ARG A 155 -9.12 28.13 33.98
C ARG A 155 -9.61 29.34 34.77
N PHE A 156 -10.02 30.41 34.08
CA PHE A 156 -10.63 31.59 34.70
C PHE A 156 -12.16 31.47 34.87
N GLY A 157 -12.76 30.34 34.50
CA GLY A 157 -14.21 30.12 34.55
C GLY A 157 -15.00 31.00 33.57
N LEU A 158 -14.36 31.52 32.52
CA LEU A 158 -14.98 32.42 31.57
C LEU A 158 -15.75 31.64 30.50
N PRO A 159 -17.07 31.89 30.30
CA PRO A 159 -17.89 31.17 29.33
C PRO A 159 -17.38 31.22 27.88
N ILE A 160 -16.61 32.27 27.53
CA ILE A 160 -16.03 32.43 26.20
C ILE A 160 -15.03 31.31 25.85
N GLY A 161 -14.48 30.59 26.84
CA GLY A 161 -13.62 29.44 26.59
C GLY A 161 -14.31 28.35 25.75
N ALA A 162 -15.62 28.15 25.96
CA ALA A 162 -16.40 27.17 25.20
C ALA A 162 -16.59 27.60 23.74
N ALA A 163 -16.65 28.91 23.47
CA ALA A 163 -16.71 29.42 22.10
C ALA A 163 -15.41 29.13 21.33
N TYR A 164 -14.25 29.41 21.95
CA TYR A 164 -12.95 29.10 21.36
C TYR A 164 -12.74 27.60 21.14
N LEU A 165 -13.18 26.74 22.07
CA LEU A 165 -13.09 25.30 21.90
C LEU A 165 -13.97 24.82 20.74
N ARG A 166 -15.21 25.31 20.63
CA ARG A 166 -16.08 24.97 19.50
C ARG A 166 -15.51 25.45 18.17
N GLU A 167 -14.87 26.62 18.14
CA GLU A 167 -14.17 27.11 16.94
C GLU A 167 -12.98 26.22 16.58
N ALA A 168 -12.17 25.81 17.57
CA ALA A 168 -11.08 24.86 17.37
C ALA A 168 -11.59 23.54 16.79
N SER A 169 -12.62 22.94 17.38
CA SER A 169 -13.18 21.68 16.90
C SER A 169 -13.88 21.83 15.55
N THR A 170 -14.49 22.99 15.27
CA THR A 170 -15.01 23.29 13.93
C THR A 170 -13.88 23.30 12.89
N LEU A 171 -12.74 23.93 13.19
CA LEU A 171 -11.56 23.90 12.32
C LEU A 171 -11.04 22.47 12.14
N MET A 172 -10.98 21.70 13.23
CA MET A 172 -10.59 20.29 13.21
C MET A 172 -11.46 19.48 12.24
N ARG A 173 -12.78 19.56 12.41
CA ARG A 173 -13.76 18.75 11.66
C ARG A 173 -13.97 19.19 10.22
N THR A 174 -13.85 20.48 9.93
CA THR A 174 -14.15 21.02 8.59
C THR A 174 -12.92 21.19 7.70
N LYS A 175 -11.71 21.21 8.28
CA LYS A 175 -10.46 21.39 7.54
C LYS A 175 -9.45 20.28 7.79
N LEU A 176 -9.05 20.07 9.06
CA LEU A 176 -7.92 19.20 9.37
C LEU A 176 -8.24 17.70 9.15
N LEU A 177 -9.32 17.19 9.75
CA LEU A 177 -9.70 15.78 9.60
C LEU A 177 -10.08 15.42 8.15
N PRO A 178 -10.83 16.25 7.39
CA PRO A 178 -11.05 16.00 5.97
C PRO A 178 -9.77 16.00 5.14
N ALA A 179 -8.83 16.91 5.40
CA ALA A 179 -7.55 16.92 4.70
C ALA A 179 -6.72 15.66 5.01
N ALA A 180 -6.67 15.23 6.27
CA ALA A 180 -6.00 13.99 6.66
C ALA A 180 -6.67 12.75 6.05
N GLN A 181 -8.01 12.71 6.00
CA GLN A 181 -8.77 11.63 5.39
C GLN A 181 -8.54 11.55 3.88
N GLU A 182 -8.50 12.69 3.20
CA GLU A 182 -8.24 12.74 1.75
C GLU A 182 -6.80 12.36 1.42
N LEU A 183 -5.83 12.79 2.24
CA LEU A 183 -4.44 12.37 2.10
C LEU A 183 -4.31 10.84 2.25
N TYR A 184 -4.96 10.26 3.26
CA TYR A 184 -5.05 8.81 3.42
C TYR A 184 -5.66 8.10 2.20
N ARG A 185 -6.75 8.63 1.65
CA ARG A 185 -7.40 8.07 0.46
C ARG A 185 -6.48 8.07 -0.75
N ILE A 186 -5.70 9.14 -0.93
CA ILE A 186 -4.70 9.25 -2.01
C ILE A 186 -3.62 8.18 -1.83
N ASP A 187 -3.06 8.05 -0.62
CA ASP A 187 -1.97 7.09 -0.37
C ASP A 187 -2.41 5.63 -0.48
N VAL A 188 -3.63 5.29 -0.01
CA VAL A 188 -4.22 3.95 -0.20
C VAL A 188 -4.51 3.66 -1.67
N GLY A 189 -4.96 4.67 -2.44
CA GLY A 189 -5.13 4.54 -3.89
C GLY A 189 -3.82 4.19 -4.59
N ARG A 190 -2.74 4.92 -4.28
CA ARG A 190 -1.40 4.67 -4.83
C ARG A 190 -0.86 3.29 -4.42
N LEU A 191 -1.07 2.89 -3.17
CA LEU A 191 -0.71 1.57 -2.69
C LEU A 191 -1.41 0.48 -3.53
N THR A 192 -2.70 0.66 -3.80
CA THR A 192 -3.50 -0.27 -4.59
C THR A 192 -3.03 -0.32 -6.05
N ASP A 193 -2.75 0.85 -6.65
CA ASP A 193 -2.24 0.94 -8.03
C ASP A 193 -0.89 0.23 -8.18
N GLU A 194 0.02 0.35 -7.20
CA GLU A 194 1.30 -0.37 -7.21
C GLU A 194 1.14 -1.87 -6.95
N GLN A 195 0.16 -2.30 -6.15
CA GLN A 195 -0.19 -3.72 -6.01
C GLN A 195 -0.72 -4.30 -7.35
N ASP A 196 -1.51 -3.52 -8.09
CA ASP A 196 -2.01 -3.90 -9.41
C ASP A 196 -0.85 -4.02 -10.43
N ASP A 197 0.08 -3.08 -10.43
CA ASP A 197 1.28 -3.16 -11.30
C ASP A 197 2.19 -4.35 -10.91
N ALA A 198 2.37 -4.62 -9.61
CA ALA A 198 3.14 -5.74 -9.12
C ALA A 198 2.56 -7.11 -9.54
N THR A 199 1.24 -7.22 -9.69
CA THR A 199 0.56 -8.45 -10.14
C THR A 199 0.46 -8.58 -11.66
N SER A 200 0.88 -7.56 -12.43
CA SER A 200 0.80 -7.55 -13.88
C SER A 200 1.57 -8.71 -14.55
N PHE A 201 1.04 -9.20 -15.68
CA PHE A 201 1.62 -10.31 -16.42
C PHE A 201 2.66 -9.83 -17.45
N PRO A 202 3.90 -10.37 -17.45
CA PRO A 202 4.99 -9.87 -18.30
C PRO A 202 4.91 -10.43 -19.74
N TRP A 203 3.92 -9.97 -20.50
CA TRP A 203 3.63 -10.46 -21.86
C TRP A 203 4.84 -10.45 -22.80
N LEU A 204 5.64 -9.38 -22.78
CA LEU A 204 6.82 -9.24 -23.63
C LEU A 204 7.86 -10.34 -23.35
N THR A 205 8.16 -10.59 -22.07
CA THR A 205 9.13 -11.60 -21.64
C THR A 205 8.66 -13.01 -22.02
N VAL A 206 7.37 -13.29 -21.83
CA VAL A 206 6.77 -14.58 -22.20
C VAL A 206 6.81 -14.78 -23.70
N ALA A 207 6.44 -13.77 -24.49
CA ALA A 207 6.48 -13.85 -25.96
C ALA A 207 7.90 -14.13 -26.48
N LEU A 208 8.91 -13.40 -25.99
CA LEU A 208 10.31 -13.63 -26.36
C LEU A 208 10.79 -15.04 -26.00
N THR A 209 10.43 -15.52 -24.82
CA THR A 209 10.80 -16.86 -24.36
C THR A 209 10.16 -17.96 -25.21
N VAL A 210 8.89 -17.80 -25.59
CA VAL A 210 8.18 -18.73 -26.48
C VAL A 210 8.81 -18.73 -27.88
N VAL A 211 9.15 -17.55 -28.42
CA VAL A 211 9.83 -17.43 -29.72
C VAL A 211 11.20 -18.09 -29.68
N LEU A 212 11.97 -17.91 -28.60
CA LEU A 212 13.28 -18.56 -28.41
C LEU A 212 13.17 -20.08 -28.35
N LEU A 213 12.23 -20.62 -27.56
CA LEU A 213 11.98 -22.07 -27.48
C LEU A 213 11.55 -22.63 -28.84
N GLY A 214 10.64 -21.95 -29.53
CA GLY A 214 10.22 -22.33 -30.88
C GLY A 214 11.38 -22.35 -31.87
N ALA A 215 12.26 -21.34 -31.83
CA ALA A 215 13.45 -21.27 -32.68
C ALA A 215 14.47 -22.39 -32.39
N LEU A 216 14.69 -22.73 -31.12
CA LEU A 216 15.56 -23.83 -30.70
C LEU A 216 15.02 -25.18 -31.18
N ILE A 217 13.73 -25.45 -30.96
CA ILE A 217 13.07 -26.69 -31.37
C ILE A 217 13.04 -26.81 -32.91
N ALA A 218 12.68 -25.73 -33.62
CA ALA A 218 12.69 -25.72 -35.09
C ALA A 218 14.10 -26.00 -35.65
N THR A 219 15.14 -25.45 -35.02
CA THR A 219 16.54 -25.71 -35.42
C THR A 219 16.94 -27.15 -35.18
N GLN A 220 16.55 -27.75 -34.05
CA GLN A 220 16.78 -29.17 -33.77
C GLN A 220 16.07 -30.06 -34.79
N VAL A 221 14.78 -29.85 -35.05
CA VAL A 221 14.00 -30.63 -36.02
C VAL A 221 14.59 -30.52 -37.44
N HIS A 222 15.01 -29.31 -37.85
CA HIS A 222 15.64 -29.10 -39.16
C HIS A 222 16.96 -29.87 -39.29
N LEU A 223 17.80 -29.85 -38.24
CA LEU A 223 19.06 -30.60 -38.22
C LEU A 223 18.84 -32.11 -38.22
N THR A 224 17.88 -32.61 -37.44
CA THR A 224 17.58 -34.05 -37.36
C THR A 224 17.05 -34.57 -38.70
N ARG A 225 16.11 -33.86 -39.34
CA ARG A 225 15.57 -34.24 -40.66
C ARG A 225 16.63 -34.25 -41.76
N LYS A 226 17.61 -33.35 -41.70
CA LYS A 226 18.63 -33.22 -42.74
C LYS A 226 19.84 -34.14 -42.54
N THR A 227 20.11 -34.58 -41.31
CA THR A 227 21.35 -35.32 -40.97
C THR A 227 21.13 -36.70 -40.35
N ASN A 228 19.89 -37.14 -40.11
CA ASN A 228 19.52 -38.44 -39.52
C ASN A 228 20.20 -38.79 -38.18
N ARG A 229 20.86 -37.84 -37.51
CA ARG A 229 21.39 -37.99 -36.15
C ARG A 229 20.40 -37.40 -35.15
N LEU A 230 20.06 -38.18 -34.12
CA LEU A 230 18.89 -37.96 -33.29
C LEU A 230 18.97 -36.71 -32.37
N VAL A 231 20.14 -36.32 -31.84
CA VAL A 231 20.22 -35.21 -30.86
C VAL A 231 21.54 -34.41 -30.97
N ASN A 232 21.45 -33.07 -30.99
CA ASN A 232 22.58 -32.17 -30.80
C ASN A 232 22.65 -31.76 -29.32
N VAL A 233 23.68 -32.24 -28.61
CA VAL A 233 23.83 -32.05 -27.16
C VAL A 233 23.84 -30.56 -26.78
N GLY A 234 24.51 -29.70 -27.56
CA GLY A 234 24.57 -28.26 -27.27
C GLY A 234 23.21 -27.56 -27.37
N LEU A 235 22.43 -27.88 -28.41
CA LEU A 235 21.07 -27.34 -28.56
C LEU A 235 20.11 -27.91 -27.52
N LEU A 236 20.30 -29.17 -27.10
CA LEU A 236 19.51 -29.78 -26.04
C LEU A 236 19.77 -29.06 -24.70
N VAL A 237 21.03 -28.85 -24.33
CA VAL A 237 21.42 -28.09 -23.14
C VAL A 237 20.81 -26.69 -23.17
N ALA A 238 20.85 -26.01 -24.32
CA ALA A 238 20.24 -24.69 -24.46
C ALA A 238 18.72 -24.72 -24.24
N THR A 239 18.03 -25.71 -24.80
CA THR A 239 16.57 -25.86 -24.66
C THR A 239 16.19 -26.18 -23.22
N ILE A 240 16.94 -27.05 -22.55
CA ILE A 240 16.74 -27.38 -21.13
C ILE A 240 16.98 -26.14 -20.26
N ALA A 241 18.06 -25.38 -20.50
CA ALA A 241 18.36 -24.18 -19.73
C ALA A 241 17.24 -23.13 -19.85
N VAL A 242 16.76 -22.85 -21.06
CA VAL A 242 15.64 -21.93 -21.28
C VAL A 242 14.35 -22.47 -20.67
N GLY A 243 14.09 -23.78 -20.78
CA GLY A 243 12.94 -24.43 -20.17
C GLY A 243 12.92 -24.36 -18.64
N ILE A 244 14.06 -24.60 -17.99
CA ILE A 244 14.23 -24.44 -16.54
C ILE A 244 13.98 -22.99 -16.14
N GLY A 245 14.54 -22.02 -16.87
CA GLY A 245 14.34 -20.60 -16.59
C GLY A 245 12.87 -20.18 -16.71
N LEU A 246 12.17 -20.68 -17.72
CA LEU A 246 10.73 -20.44 -17.90
C LEU A 246 9.92 -21.04 -16.75
N ILE A 247 10.15 -22.31 -16.41
CA ILE A 247 9.40 -22.99 -15.34
C ILE A 247 9.66 -22.30 -14.00
N TRP A 248 10.92 -22.00 -13.69
CA TRP A 248 11.30 -21.32 -12.45
C TRP A 248 10.70 -19.91 -12.38
N GLY A 249 10.76 -19.13 -13.46
CA GLY A 249 10.17 -17.80 -13.52
C GLY A 249 8.64 -17.80 -13.40
N VAL A 250 7.95 -18.77 -14.02
CA VAL A 250 6.50 -18.93 -13.90
C VAL A 250 6.12 -19.32 -12.47
N ALA A 251 6.82 -20.28 -11.86
CA ALA A 251 6.55 -20.71 -10.49
C ALA A 251 6.78 -19.58 -9.49
N ALA A 252 7.92 -18.89 -9.58
CA ALA A 252 8.24 -17.74 -8.75
C ALA A 252 7.26 -16.59 -8.93
N GLY A 253 6.89 -16.28 -10.18
CA GLY A 253 5.91 -15.26 -10.51
C GLY A 253 4.52 -15.58 -9.97
N TRP A 254 4.10 -16.85 -10.00
CA TRP A 254 2.83 -17.30 -9.44
C TRP A 254 2.80 -17.20 -7.91
N VAL A 255 3.84 -17.67 -7.22
CA VAL A 255 3.96 -17.53 -5.76
C VAL A 255 3.99 -16.06 -5.35
N SER A 256 4.76 -15.23 -6.06
CA SER A 256 4.84 -13.78 -5.84
C SER A 256 3.48 -13.11 -6.04
N ALA A 257 2.76 -13.41 -7.13
CA ALA A 257 1.44 -12.86 -7.39
C ALA A 257 0.39 -13.30 -6.35
N ALA A 258 0.42 -14.56 -5.92
CA ALA A 258 -0.46 -15.05 -4.87
C ALA A 258 -0.18 -14.36 -3.52
N ALA A 259 1.08 -14.13 -3.19
CA ALA A 259 1.48 -13.44 -1.97
C ALA A 259 1.09 -11.94 -2.00
N VAL A 260 1.24 -11.24 -3.12
CA VAL A 260 0.72 -9.87 -3.29
C VAL A 260 -0.81 -9.83 -3.20
N GLY A 261 -1.49 -10.85 -3.76
CA GLY A 261 -2.94 -11.01 -3.62
C GLY A 261 -3.38 -11.14 -2.15
N SER A 262 -2.73 -12.00 -1.36
CA SER A 262 -3.00 -12.09 0.08
C SER A 262 -2.63 -10.80 0.82
N ALA A 263 -1.55 -10.12 0.46
CA ALA A 263 -1.21 -8.80 1.01
C ALA A 263 -2.31 -7.76 0.76
N ARG A 264 -3.06 -7.88 -0.33
CA ARG A 264 -4.21 -7.03 -0.65
C ARG A 264 -5.44 -7.42 0.17
N ASP A 265 -5.85 -8.68 0.10
CA ASP A 265 -7.12 -9.14 0.67
C ASP A 265 -7.06 -9.21 2.22
N ASP A 266 -6.02 -9.85 2.77
CA ASP A 266 -5.82 -10.03 4.21
C ASP A 266 -5.05 -8.86 4.86
N GLY A 267 -4.61 -7.88 4.06
CA GLY A 267 -3.80 -6.75 4.49
C GLY A 267 -4.46 -5.42 4.16
N SER A 268 -4.12 -4.83 3.02
CA SER A 268 -4.48 -3.43 2.71
C SER A 268 -5.99 -3.17 2.68
N GLN A 269 -6.80 -4.06 2.08
CA GLN A 269 -8.26 -3.90 2.04
C GLN A 269 -8.90 -4.07 3.43
N GLN A 270 -8.44 -5.07 4.18
CA GLN A 270 -8.94 -5.29 5.53
C GLN A 270 -8.61 -4.09 6.45
N VAL A 271 -7.39 -3.57 6.34
CA VAL A 271 -6.94 -2.36 7.06
C VAL A 271 -7.80 -1.15 6.67
N ASP A 272 -8.10 -0.94 5.39
CA ASP A 272 -8.92 0.18 4.93
C ASP A 272 -10.33 0.17 5.57
N VAL A 273 -11.00 -0.99 5.60
CA VAL A 273 -12.32 -1.11 6.26
C VAL A 273 -12.23 -0.79 7.76
N LEU A 274 -11.21 -1.29 8.44
CA LEU A 274 -11.00 -1.02 9.87
C LEU A 274 -10.68 0.45 10.15
N VAL A 275 -9.87 1.09 9.30
CA VAL A 275 -9.55 2.52 9.41
C VAL A 275 -10.80 3.36 9.19
N GLN A 276 -11.64 3.03 8.22
CA GLN A 276 -12.92 3.71 8.00
C GLN A 276 -13.86 3.56 9.20
N ALA A 277 -13.99 2.35 9.77
CA ALA A 277 -14.79 2.12 10.97
C ALA A 277 -14.29 3.00 12.14
N ARG A 278 -12.97 3.09 12.29
CA ARG A 278 -12.33 3.88 13.33
C ARG A 278 -12.49 5.38 13.12
N ILE A 279 -12.42 5.85 11.87
CA ILE A 279 -12.73 7.25 11.49
C ILE A 279 -14.15 7.61 11.92
N VAL A 280 -15.13 6.74 11.64
CA VAL A 280 -16.52 6.97 12.06
C VAL A 280 -16.64 6.99 13.58
N ALA A 281 -16.02 6.04 14.28
CA ALA A 281 -16.05 5.99 15.75
C ALA A 281 -15.47 7.26 16.36
N LEU A 282 -14.37 7.77 15.81
CA LEU A 282 -13.73 9.01 16.24
C LEU A 282 -14.62 10.24 16.01
N LYS A 283 -15.31 10.34 14.86
CA LYS A 283 -16.29 11.41 14.59
C LYS A 283 -17.44 11.39 15.58
N CYS A 284 -18.02 10.22 15.80
CA CYS A 284 -19.03 10.01 16.82
C CYS A 284 -18.51 10.49 18.19
N ARG A 285 -17.32 10.07 18.62
CA ARG A 285 -16.78 10.48 19.94
C ARG A 285 -16.63 12.00 20.07
N ALA A 286 -16.23 12.68 19.00
CA ALA A 286 -16.21 14.14 18.97
C ALA A 286 -17.63 14.72 19.14
N ASP A 287 -18.63 14.21 18.40
CA ASP A 287 -20.02 14.65 18.53
C ASP A 287 -20.59 14.47 19.94
N GLU A 288 -20.38 13.32 20.57
CA GLU A 288 -20.82 13.05 21.94
C GLU A 288 -20.27 14.07 22.94
N THR A 289 -18.96 14.34 22.86
CA THR A 289 -18.30 15.30 23.78
C THR A 289 -18.71 16.75 23.50
N LEU A 290 -18.81 17.15 22.23
CA LEU A 290 -19.19 18.51 21.85
C LEU A 290 -20.65 18.83 22.17
N THR A 291 -21.53 17.83 22.16
CA THR A 291 -22.92 18.00 22.59
C THR A 291 -22.99 18.53 24.02
N LEU A 292 -22.14 18.02 24.92
CA LEU A 292 -22.03 18.49 26.30
C LEU A 292 -21.32 19.84 26.41
N VAL A 293 -20.24 20.05 25.64
CA VAL A 293 -19.50 21.34 25.63
C VAL A 293 -20.42 22.50 25.21
N ALA A 294 -21.34 22.25 24.27
CA ALA A 294 -22.27 23.25 23.76
C ALA A 294 -23.39 23.66 24.73
N ARG A 295 -23.51 23.00 25.91
CA ARG A 295 -24.42 23.36 27.02
C ARG A 295 -25.81 23.85 26.57
N GLY A 296 -26.51 23.03 25.78
CA GLY A 296 -27.86 23.31 25.29
C GLY A 296 -27.95 23.71 23.80
N ASP A 297 -26.83 23.98 23.14
CA ASP A 297 -26.74 24.24 21.69
C ASP A 297 -26.17 23.03 20.90
N GLY A 298 -26.25 21.83 21.49
CA GLY A 298 -25.58 20.62 20.98
C GLY A 298 -26.36 19.79 19.95
N ALA A 299 -27.59 20.21 19.58
CA ALA A 299 -28.50 19.39 18.78
C ALA A 299 -27.95 18.96 17.40
N MET A 300 -27.07 19.78 16.81
CA MET A 300 -26.42 19.42 15.54
C MET A 300 -25.46 18.23 15.68
N TYR A 301 -24.73 18.13 16.79
CA TYR A 301 -23.77 17.07 17.05
C TYR A 301 -24.48 15.75 17.34
N GLU A 302 -25.54 15.80 18.15
CA GLU A 302 -26.40 14.64 18.41
C GLU A 302 -27.02 14.08 17.11
N LYS A 303 -27.46 14.96 16.22
CA LYS A 303 -28.00 14.54 14.92
C LYS A 303 -26.94 13.81 14.08
N GLU A 304 -25.72 14.35 13.98
CA GLU A 304 -24.63 13.71 13.23
C GLU A 304 -24.24 12.37 13.85
N TRP A 305 -24.21 12.28 15.18
CA TRP A 305 -24.03 11.01 15.89
C TRP A 305 -25.08 9.97 15.49
N GLN A 306 -26.37 10.32 15.51
CA GLN A 306 -27.46 9.41 15.16
C GLN A 306 -27.39 8.93 13.69
N GLU A 307 -26.83 9.75 12.80
CA GLU A 307 -26.60 9.38 11.40
C GLU A 307 -25.41 8.42 11.24
N LEU A 308 -24.34 8.62 12.01
CA LEU A 308 -23.09 7.87 11.90
C LEU A 308 -23.06 6.57 12.73
N ALA A 309 -23.54 6.58 13.96
CA ALA A 309 -23.46 5.46 14.90
C ALA A 309 -24.02 4.11 14.37
N PRO A 310 -25.11 4.07 13.57
CA PRO A 310 -25.60 2.83 12.98
C PRO A 310 -24.57 2.14 12.07
N THR A 311 -23.64 2.90 11.45
CA THR A 311 -22.64 2.37 10.52
C THR A 311 -21.47 1.64 11.19
N ILE A 312 -21.41 1.68 12.53
CA ILE A 312 -20.43 0.97 13.36
C ILE A 312 -21.09 0.28 14.55
N SER A 313 -22.36 -0.11 14.42
CA SER A 313 -23.14 -0.68 15.54
C SER A 313 -22.87 -2.16 15.80
N GLY A 314 -22.31 -2.86 14.82
CA GLY A 314 -22.20 -4.33 14.83
C GLY A 314 -23.55 -5.04 14.71
N LYS A 315 -24.65 -4.33 14.42
CA LYS A 315 -26.02 -4.85 14.32
C LYS A 315 -26.61 -4.73 12.91
N GLY A 316 -25.95 -3.97 12.02
CA GLY A 316 -26.39 -3.81 10.63
C GLY A 316 -26.00 -4.98 9.71
N GLY A 317 -26.32 -4.85 8.43
CA GLY A 317 -25.75 -5.70 7.38
C GLY A 317 -24.39 -5.15 6.89
N SER A 318 -23.55 -6.00 6.30
CA SER A 318 -22.19 -5.62 5.88
C SER A 318 -22.10 -4.48 4.86
N ASP A 319 -23.15 -4.24 4.08
CA ASP A 319 -23.21 -3.10 3.16
C ASP A 319 -23.36 -1.74 3.88
N LYS A 320 -23.80 -1.75 5.15
CA LYS A 320 -24.13 -0.54 5.92
C LYS A 320 -23.33 -0.42 7.21
N ASP A 321 -22.72 -1.50 7.68
CA ASP A 321 -22.01 -1.57 8.97
C ASP A 321 -20.57 -2.03 8.76
N LEU A 322 -19.64 -1.11 9.01
CA LEU A 322 -18.21 -1.30 8.78
C LEU A 322 -17.60 -2.34 9.73
N LEU A 323 -18.12 -2.49 10.95
CA LEU A 323 -17.64 -3.53 11.89
C LEU A 323 -18.10 -4.91 11.45
N VAL A 324 -19.31 -5.02 10.90
CA VAL A 324 -19.81 -6.28 10.32
C VAL A 324 -19.03 -6.63 9.05
N LYS A 325 -18.77 -5.65 8.19
CA LYS A 325 -17.94 -5.83 7.00
C LYS A 325 -16.51 -6.29 7.36
N ALA A 326 -15.90 -5.66 8.37
CA ALA A 326 -14.59 -6.06 8.87
C ALA A 326 -14.58 -7.49 9.43
N ARG A 327 -15.66 -7.90 10.09
CA ARG A 327 -15.81 -9.25 10.65
C ARG A 327 -15.90 -10.30 9.55
N GLU A 328 -16.67 -10.02 8.49
CA GLU A 328 -16.85 -10.94 7.36
C GLU A 328 -15.57 -11.08 6.51
N ALA A 329 -14.80 -10.00 6.40
CA ALA A 329 -13.51 -10.00 5.71
C ALA A 329 -12.38 -10.64 6.53
N ALA A 330 -12.56 -10.86 7.84
CA ALA A 330 -11.49 -11.33 8.70
C ALA A 330 -11.19 -12.82 8.54
N THR A 331 -10.01 -13.11 8.00
CA THR A 331 -9.46 -14.46 7.84
C THR A 331 -8.51 -14.83 8.99
N ASP A 332 -7.76 -13.86 9.53
CA ASP A 332 -6.85 -14.04 10.66
C ASP A 332 -7.62 -14.12 12.00
N SER A 333 -7.22 -15.07 12.85
CA SER A 333 -7.89 -15.32 14.13
C SER A 333 -7.76 -14.18 15.15
N THR A 334 -6.62 -13.47 15.15
CA THR A 334 -6.37 -12.33 16.04
C THR A 334 -7.22 -11.15 15.60
N ILE A 335 -7.24 -10.85 14.29
CA ILE A 335 -8.11 -9.80 13.75
C ILE A 335 -9.57 -10.13 14.02
N SER A 336 -9.99 -11.37 13.80
CA SER A 336 -11.35 -11.84 14.08
C SER A 336 -11.75 -11.69 15.56
N GLN A 337 -10.80 -11.89 16.48
CA GLN A 337 -11.03 -11.68 17.91
C GLN A 337 -11.16 -10.19 18.23
N GLN A 338 -10.26 -9.36 17.70
CA GLN A 338 -10.26 -7.91 17.92
C GLN A 338 -11.53 -7.26 17.33
N VAL A 339 -11.96 -7.65 16.13
CA VAL A 339 -13.20 -7.12 15.53
C VAL A 339 -14.44 -7.51 16.33
N ARG A 340 -14.50 -8.75 16.88
CA ARG A 340 -15.59 -9.12 17.79
C ARG A 340 -15.58 -8.28 19.06
N GLY A 341 -14.40 -8.08 19.66
CA GLY A 341 -14.25 -7.17 20.80
C GLY A 341 -14.66 -5.73 20.45
N ALA A 342 -14.32 -5.23 19.26
CA ALA A 342 -14.76 -3.92 18.78
C ALA A 342 -16.29 -3.84 18.68
N ILE A 343 -16.95 -4.86 18.12
CA ILE A 343 -18.42 -4.92 18.06
C ILE A 343 -19.04 -4.86 19.46
N ASP A 344 -18.56 -5.66 20.40
CA ASP A 344 -19.10 -5.69 21.77
C ASP A 344 -18.92 -4.33 22.46
N ASN A 345 -17.74 -3.70 22.30
CA ASN A 345 -17.46 -2.39 22.88
C ASN A 345 -18.22 -1.24 22.20
N ALA A 346 -18.48 -1.33 20.88
CA ALA A 346 -19.32 -0.36 20.17
C ALA A 346 -20.76 -0.40 20.69
N GLN A 347 -21.30 -1.61 20.95
CA GLN A 347 -22.63 -1.75 21.54
C GLN A 347 -22.70 -1.23 22.98
N ALA A 348 -21.69 -1.53 23.79
CA ALA A 348 -21.57 -0.98 25.15
C ALA A 348 -21.49 0.55 25.13
N TRP A 349 -20.73 1.12 24.19
CA TRP A 349 -20.59 2.56 24.05
C TRP A 349 -21.89 3.24 23.59
N GLN A 350 -22.63 2.65 22.64
CA GLN A 350 -23.94 3.18 22.24
C GLN A 350 -24.95 3.17 23.40
N GLU A 351 -24.89 2.16 24.25
CA GLU A 351 -25.72 2.08 25.44
C GLU A 351 -25.32 3.14 26.48
N ALA A 352 -24.01 3.33 26.72
CA ALA A 352 -23.50 4.39 27.58
C ALA A 352 -23.88 5.79 27.05
N HIS A 353 -23.81 5.99 25.73
CA HIS A 353 -24.25 7.21 25.06
C HIS A 353 -25.75 7.49 25.29
N ARG A 354 -26.60 6.46 25.14
CA ARG A 354 -28.04 6.59 25.41
C ARG A 354 -28.31 7.04 26.85
N GLN A 355 -27.63 6.43 27.83
CA GLN A 355 -27.75 6.81 29.24
C GLN A 355 -27.23 8.23 29.50
N LEU A 356 -26.13 8.62 28.86
CA LEU A 356 -25.60 9.98 28.90
C LEU A 356 -26.63 10.99 28.38
N ARG A 357 -27.29 10.71 27.23
CA ARG A 357 -28.35 11.56 26.69
C ARG A 357 -29.55 11.69 27.62
N GLU A 358 -30.00 10.58 28.22
CA GLU A 358 -31.09 10.60 29.21
C GLU A 358 -30.76 11.48 30.43
N LEU A 359 -29.51 11.49 30.88
CA LEU A 359 -29.05 12.36 31.97
C LEU A 359 -29.01 13.84 31.54
N ASP A 360 -28.47 14.12 30.35
CA ASP A 360 -28.35 15.49 29.82
C ASP A 360 -29.73 16.11 29.54
N ASP A 361 -30.60 15.39 28.81
CA ASP A 361 -31.98 15.81 28.51
C ASP A 361 -32.83 15.92 29.78
N GLY A 362 -32.50 15.13 30.81
CA GLY A 362 -33.12 15.19 32.14
C GLY A 362 -32.60 16.32 33.04
N GLY A 363 -31.68 17.16 32.56
CA GLY A 363 -31.09 18.29 33.30
C GLY A 363 -30.02 17.90 34.33
N GLN A 364 -29.57 16.64 34.33
CA GLN A 364 -28.52 16.13 35.23
C GLN A 364 -27.13 16.29 34.60
N TYR A 365 -26.79 17.52 34.19
CA TYR A 365 -25.57 17.82 33.42
C TYR A 365 -24.28 17.26 34.05
N GLU A 366 -24.07 17.46 35.35
CA GLU A 366 -22.86 16.96 36.04
C GLU A 366 -22.73 15.42 35.93
N ARG A 367 -23.85 14.69 36.03
CA ARG A 367 -23.85 13.23 35.86
C ARG A 367 -23.64 12.81 34.41
N ALA A 368 -24.16 13.58 33.46
CA ALA A 368 -23.91 13.35 32.04
C ALA A 368 -22.42 13.55 31.71
N VAL A 369 -21.79 14.59 32.27
CA VAL A 369 -20.35 14.81 32.15
C VAL A 369 -19.56 13.66 32.78
N ASP A 370 -19.87 13.26 34.02
CA ASP A 370 -19.22 12.11 34.67
C ASP A 370 -19.33 10.82 33.84
N MET A 371 -20.48 10.58 33.19
CA MET A 371 -20.68 9.43 32.29
C MET A 371 -19.86 9.56 31.00
N ALA A 372 -19.68 10.78 30.49
CA ALA A 372 -18.99 11.07 29.25
C ALA A 372 -17.47 10.95 29.36
N ILE A 373 -16.89 11.42 30.47
CA ILE A 373 -15.43 11.55 30.65
C ILE A 373 -14.86 10.75 31.83
N GLY A 374 -15.71 10.12 32.65
CA GLY A 374 -15.27 9.40 33.85
C GLY A 374 -14.58 8.06 33.57
N ASP A 375 -13.94 7.52 34.61
CA ASP A 375 -13.13 6.30 34.53
C ASP A 375 -13.88 5.00 34.92
N LYS A 376 -15.18 5.10 35.20
CA LYS A 376 -16.00 3.92 35.56
C LYS A 376 -16.11 2.95 34.38
N ASP A 377 -16.28 1.67 34.67
CA ASP A 377 -16.32 0.62 33.64
C ASP A 377 -17.50 0.76 32.66
N ASP A 378 -18.57 1.42 33.08
CA ASP A 378 -19.78 1.71 32.32
C ASP A 378 -19.76 3.09 31.64
N SER A 379 -18.69 3.87 31.80
CA SER A 379 -18.59 5.21 31.19
C SER A 379 -18.46 5.12 29.66
N ALA A 380 -18.95 6.16 28.98
CA ALA A 380 -18.84 6.27 27.53
C ALA A 380 -17.36 6.36 27.09
N ALA A 381 -16.54 7.10 27.85
CA ALA A 381 -15.09 7.18 27.61
C ALA A 381 -14.42 5.80 27.66
N LYS A 382 -14.74 4.98 28.67
CA LYS A 382 -14.11 3.66 28.84
C LYS A 382 -14.52 2.69 27.75
N ALA A 383 -15.81 2.65 27.41
CA ALA A 383 -16.33 1.83 26.32
C ALA A 383 -15.73 2.22 24.96
N PHE A 384 -15.67 3.53 24.67
CA PHE A 384 -15.02 4.05 23.47
C PHE A 384 -13.53 3.69 23.39
N ASN A 385 -12.77 3.87 24.48
CA ASN A 385 -11.34 3.55 24.47
C ASN A 385 -11.10 2.05 24.18
N ARG A 386 -11.91 1.15 24.74
CA ARG A 386 -11.84 -0.29 24.42
C ARG A 386 -12.19 -0.61 22.97
N LEU A 387 -13.14 0.11 22.38
CA LEU A 387 -13.44 0.03 20.95
C LEU A 387 -12.23 0.48 20.11
N ASP A 388 -11.65 1.65 20.43
CA ASP A 388 -10.48 2.19 19.73
C ASP A 388 -9.26 1.27 19.83
N GLU A 389 -9.00 0.69 21.01
CA GLU A 389 -7.92 -0.26 21.25
C GLU A 389 -8.06 -1.51 20.37
N ASN A 390 -9.26 -2.08 20.30
CA ASN A 390 -9.52 -3.25 19.45
C ASN A 390 -9.36 -2.93 17.96
N LEU A 391 -9.90 -1.80 17.50
CA LEU A 391 -9.73 -1.35 16.11
C LEU A 391 -8.26 -1.07 15.79
N SER A 392 -7.54 -0.40 16.68
CA SER A 392 -6.11 -0.13 16.53
C SER A 392 -5.28 -1.40 16.48
N GLY A 393 -5.58 -2.38 17.34
CA GLY A 393 -4.92 -3.67 17.35
C GLY A 393 -5.16 -4.45 16.06
N ALA A 394 -6.39 -4.42 15.55
CA ALA A 394 -6.75 -5.07 14.28
C ALA A 394 -6.05 -4.41 13.09
N ILE A 395 -6.00 -3.08 13.04
CA ILE A 395 -5.28 -2.31 12.01
C ILE A 395 -3.80 -2.67 12.01
N GLN A 396 -3.17 -2.67 13.20
CA GLN A 396 -1.76 -3.00 13.32
C GLN A 396 -1.49 -4.43 12.86
N LYS A 397 -2.35 -5.38 13.21
CA LYS A 397 -2.20 -6.76 12.78
C LYS A 397 -2.37 -6.95 11.27
N GLY A 398 -3.32 -6.24 10.66
CA GLY A 398 -3.49 -6.22 9.21
C GLY A 398 -2.27 -5.64 8.48
N ARG A 399 -1.63 -4.60 9.03
CA ARG A 399 -0.36 -4.06 8.49
C ARG A 399 0.78 -5.06 8.59
N GLU A 400 0.91 -5.76 9.71
CA GLU A 400 1.89 -6.85 9.85
C GLU A 400 1.68 -7.94 8.80
N LYS A 401 0.41 -8.32 8.54
CA LYS A 401 0.07 -9.28 7.49
C LYS A 401 0.42 -8.80 6.10
N PHE A 402 0.17 -7.53 5.80
CA PHE A 402 0.59 -6.91 4.55
C PHE A 402 2.12 -7.00 4.36
N VAL A 403 2.90 -6.66 5.40
CA VAL A 403 4.38 -6.69 5.34
C VAL A 403 4.89 -8.13 5.20
N GLU A 404 4.33 -9.07 5.97
CA GLU A 404 4.67 -10.51 5.91
C GLU A 404 4.43 -11.07 4.50
N ALA A 405 3.24 -10.84 3.94
CA ALA A 405 2.87 -11.32 2.62
C ALA A 405 3.68 -10.67 1.49
N THR A 406 3.94 -9.36 1.58
CA THR A 406 4.76 -8.65 0.59
C THR A 406 6.23 -9.09 0.64
N SER A 407 6.78 -9.30 1.84
CA SER A 407 8.13 -9.87 1.99
C SER A 407 8.20 -11.29 1.44
N SER A 408 7.17 -12.11 1.63
CA SER A 408 7.08 -13.43 0.99
C SER A 408 7.05 -13.31 -0.54
N ALA A 409 6.38 -12.29 -1.09
CA ALA A 409 6.35 -12.03 -2.53
C ALA A 409 7.72 -11.64 -3.09
N GLU A 410 8.49 -10.85 -2.35
CA GLU A 410 9.87 -10.48 -2.68
C GLU A 410 10.80 -11.70 -2.61
N ASN A 411 10.72 -12.47 -1.52
CA ASN A 411 11.53 -13.67 -1.30
C ASN A 411 11.34 -14.73 -2.40
N ALA A 412 10.11 -14.83 -2.94
CA ALA A 412 9.82 -15.72 -4.07
C ALA A 412 10.59 -15.36 -5.34
N LEU A 413 11.00 -14.09 -5.50
CA LEU A 413 11.77 -13.60 -6.64
C LEU A 413 13.27 -13.56 -6.35
N THR A 414 13.72 -13.75 -5.11
CA THR A 414 15.13 -13.68 -4.75
C THR A 414 15.96 -14.71 -5.53
N GLY A 415 17.09 -14.28 -6.08
CA GLY A 415 17.98 -15.14 -6.87
C GLY A 415 17.52 -15.41 -8.30
N LEU A 416 16.30 -15.00 -8.69
CA LEU A 416 15.79 -15.23 -10.04
C LEU A 416 16.56 -14.43 -11.10
N VAL A 417 16.89 -13.16 -10.81
CA VAL A 417 17.67 -12.30 -11.72
C VAL A 417 19.05 -12.90 -12.06
N PRO A 418 19.93 -13.21 -11.09
CA PRO A 418 21.21 -13.85 -11.39
C PRO A 418 21.03 -15.27 -11.97
N GLY A 419 20.01 -16.02 -11.54
CA GLY A 419 19.70 -17.35 -12.05
C GLY A 419 19.33 -17.35 -13.54
N VAL A 420 18.43 -16.46 -13.95
CA VAL A 420 18.02 -16.26 -15.35
C VAL A 420 19.20 -15.77 -16.20
N ALA A 421 20.03 -14.88 -15.67
CA ALA A 421 21.24 -14.43 -16.38
C ALA A 421 22.19 -15.60 -16.66
N VAL A 422 22.45 -16.46 -15.67
CA VAL A 422 23.28 -17.66 -15.84
C VAL A 422 22.66 -18.64 -16.84
N LEU A 423 21.35 -18.91 -16.74
CA LEU A 423 20.64 -19.80 -17.66
C LEU A 423 20.64 -19.27 -19.11
N ALA A 424 20.50 -17.95 -19.30
CA ALA A 424 20.59 -17.32 -20.61
C ALA A 424 22.00 -17.46 -21.22
N LEU A 425 23.06 -17.33 -20.41
CA LEU A 425 24.44 -17.55 -20.84
C LEU A 425 24.70 -19.01 -21.20
N ILE A 426 24.17 -19.97 -20.42
CA ILE A 426 24.22 -21.40 -20.74
C ILE A 426 23.47 -21.68 -22.06
N GLY A 427 22.30 -21.06 -22.24
CA GLY A 427 21.51 -21.13 -23.48
C GLY A 427 22.30 -20.66 -24.71
N ALA A 428 22.88 -19.47 -24.61
CA ALA A 428 23.70 -18.89 -25.68
C ALA A 428 24.95 -19.75 -25.98
N GLY A 429 25.66 -20.20 -24.93
CA GLY A 429 26.83 -21.06 -25.05
C GLY A 429 26.51 -22.42 -25.68
N GLY A 430 25.42 -23.06 -25.24
CA GLY A 430 24.93 -24.33 -25.79
C GLY A 430 24.57 -24.22 -27.27
N ALA A 431 23.86 -23.16 -27.67
CA ALA A 431 23.54 -22.91 -29.08
C ALA A 431 24.80 -22.72 -29.93
N LEU A 432 25.78 -21.95 -29.44
CA LEU A 432 27.04 -21.71 -30.13
C LEU A 432 27.87 -22.99 -30.29
N VAL A 433 28.05 -23.76 -29.22
CA VAL A 433 28.82 -25.02 -29.22
C VAL A 433 28.15 -26.07 -30.10
N GLY A 434 26.84 -26.23 -29.98
CA GLY A 434 26.07 -27.19 -30.76
C GLY A 434 26.18 -26.95 -32.27
N ILE A 435 26.18 -25.69 -32.71
CA ILE A 435 26.30 -25.36 -34.14
C ILE A 435 27.78 -25.40 -34.59
N ARG A 436 28.74 -25.01 -33.74
CA ARG A 436 30.17 -25.11 -34.06
C ARG A 436 30.65 -26.56 -34.23
N GLN A 437 30.18 -27.50 -33.40
CA GLN A 437 30.49 -28.93 -33.59
C GLN A 437 30.04 -29.40 -34.99
N ARG A 438 28.85 -29.01 -35.43
CA ARG A 438 28.35 -29.33 -36.77
C ARG A 438 29.15 -28.67 -37.89
N LEU A 439 29.57 -27.41 -37.73
CA LEU A 439 30.41 -26.73 -38.73
C LEU A 439 31.79 -27.39 -38.90
N ARG A 440 32.32 -28.05 -37.86
CA ARG A 440 33.58 -28.81 -37.93
C ARG A 440 33.43 -30.15 -38.66
N GLU A 441 32.26 -30.76 -38.68
CA GLU A 441 32.00 -32.00 -39.42
C GLU A 441 31.93 -31.80 -40.96
N TYR A 442 31.79 -30.55 -41.43
CA TYR A 442 31.71 -30.20 -42.87
C TYR A 442 33.04 -29.65 -43.45
N ARG A 443 34.08 -29.54 -42.62
CA ARG A 443 35.45 -29.27 -43.06
C ARG A 443 36.21 -30.59 -43.09
#